data_AF-A0A1I6L2N8-F1
#
_entry.id   AF-A0A1I6L2N8-F1
#
_cell.length_a   1.000
_cell.length_b   1.000
_cell.length_c   1.000
_cell.angle_alpha   90.00
_cell.angle_beta   90.00
_cell.angle_gamma   90.00
#
_symmetry.space_group_name_H-M   'P 1'
#
loop_
_entity.id
_entity.type
_entity.pdbx_description
1 polymer ?
#
loop_
_entity_poly.entity_id
_entity_poly.type
_entity_poly.pdbx_seq_one_letter_code
_entity_poly.pdbx_strand_id
1 'polypeptide(L)'
;MQDRPSTPMPWRLPSAEFGPARLEWPGGSVDIARLRLRDAALAWPGGGSLPSGTAAELELSTLSLQAHLPLPEAPAEVQQAVASAGRAERWRLEPLEHLDGAVHAVITDAALLFDARVTVPVSAGEVDFNQASVEHIGPDSRMGISRMGLYVDAPGGRTYLLQFATPAQAGVRYEQRSALLGHWTTDRGQVSLRPFLESMLAQMARSGPRAAGGFTAQARTLFARTAMRGELRPGDGVIDLGPLQVRLVGRAEGRNTALLDSAAVGRGLSLSLDDVALADLRLRVGERELRAGRGSARLRLRVQVRDDGLAIELSLGTLILRDVQLGAPTDATPPTAGAAGSA
;
A
#
# COMPACT_ATOMS: atom_id res chain seq x y z
N MET A 1 52.94 12.49 -14.10
CA MET A 1 51.76 13.03 -14.80
C MET A 1 50.63 12.05 -14.51
N GLN A 2 49.78 12.36 -13.53
CA GLN A 2 48.65 11.50 -13.19
C GLN A 2 47.54 11.73 -14.22
N ASP A 3 47.18 10.69 -14.95
CA ASP A 3 46.00 10.68 -15.81
C ASP A 3 44.79 11.09 -14.99
N ARG A 4 44.21 12.25 -15.32
CA ARG A 4 42.87 12.58 -14.84
C ARG A 4 41.93 11.54 -15.44
N PRO A 5 41.13 10.80 -14.66
CA PRO A 5 40.05 10.03 -15.25
C PRO A 5 39.14 11.04 -15.95
N SER A 6 39.08 10.93 -17.28
CA SER A 6 38.17 11.73 -18.10
C SER A 6 36.76 11.43 -17.62
N THR A 7 36.15 12.35 -16.88
CA THR A 7 34.74 12.25 -16.51
C THR A 7 33.96 12.10 -17.81
N PRO A 8 33.24 10.99 -18.02
CA PRO A 8 32.52 10.77 -19.27
C PRO A 8 31.55 11.94 -19.47
N MET A 9 31.68 12.63 -20.61
CA MET A 9 30.77 13.73 -20.94
C MET A 9 29.33 13.19 -21.00
N PRO A 10 28.36 13.85 -20.34
CA PRO A 10 26.98 13.41 -20.37
C PRO A 10 26.40 13.58 -21.78
N TRP A 11 25.75 12.53 -22.27
CA TRP A 11 25.04 12.51 -23.53
C TRP A 11 23.76 13.33 -23.38
N ARG A 12 23.64 14.40 -24.16
CA ARG A 12 22.43 15.24 -24.19
C ARG A 12 21.48 14.71 -25.26
N LEU A 13 20.29 14.35 -24.83
CA LEU A 13 19.25 13.73 -25.64
C LEU A 13 17.98 14.60 -25.53
N PRO A 14 17.54 15.26 -26.62
CA PRO A 14 16.29 16.03 -26.61
C PRO A 14 15.08 15.15 -26.31
N SER A 15 15.09 13.94 -26.85
CA SER A 15 14.11 12.90 -26.58
C SER A 15 14.78 11.55 -26.76
N ALA A 16 14.48 10.61 -25.86
CA ALA A 16 14.86 9.22 -25.99
C ALA A 16 13.66 8.34 -25.64
N GLU A 17 13.44 7.28 -26.42
CA GLU A 17 12.40 6.29 -26.15
C GLU A 17 13.04 4.91 -26.04
N PHE A 18 12.61 4.17 -25.04
CA PHE A 18 13.04 2.81 -24.77
C PHE A 18 11.80 1.90 -24.84
N GLY A 19 11.97 0.80 -25.56
CA GLY A 19 10.92 -0.18 -25.81
C GLY A 19 10.62 -1.05 -24.59
N PRO A 20 9.80 -2.11 -24.78
CA PRO A 20 9.30 -2.86 -23.66
C PRO A 20 10.44 -3.47 -22.86
N ALA A 21 10.37 -3.29 -21.55
CA ALA A 21 11.31 -3.86 -20.60
C ALA A 21 10.54 -4.71 -19.61
N ARG A 22 11.08 -5.90 -19.33
CA ARG A 22 10.58 -6.78 -18.28
C ARG A 22 11.70 -7.07 -17.30
N LEU A 23 11.42 -6.88 -16.03
CA LEU A 23 12.28 -7.25 -14.93
C LEU A 23 11.57 -8.30 -14.10
N GLU A 24 12.23 -9.40 -13.81
CA GLU A 24 11.70 -10.49 -12.97
C GLU A 24 12.59 -10.67 -11.74
N TRP A 25 11.97 -11.04 -10.62
CA TRP A 25 12.65 -11.43 -9.39
C TRP A 25 11.86 -12.52 -8.69
N PRO A 26 12.45 -13.23 -7.71
CA PRO A 26 11.70 -14.18 -6.89
C PRO A 26 10.50 -13.50 -6.22
N GLY A 27 9.29 -13.89 -6.62
CA GLY A 27 8.04 -13.33 -6.08
C GLY A 27 7.46 -12.15 -6.87
N GLY A 28 7.99 -11.79 -8.04
CA GLY A 28 7.32 -10.78 -8.87
C GLY A 28 7.96 -10.46 -10.22
N SER A 29 7.25 -9.61 -10.96
CA SER A 29 7.71 -9.03 -12.21
C SER A 29 7.24 -7.58 -12.36
N VAL A 30 8.01 -6.77 -13.07
CA VAL A 30 7.61 -5.48 -13.60
C VAL A 30 7.73 -5.53 -15.12
N ASP A 31 6.64 -5.26 -15.81
CA ASP A 31 6.61 -5.00 -17.24
C ASP A 31 6.40 -3.50 -17.45
N ILE A 32 7.23 -2.89 -18.29
CA ILE A 32 7.10 -1.50 -18.76
C ILE A 32 6.95 -1.57 -20.26
N ALA A 33 5.84 -1.09 -20.82
CA ALA A 33 5.63 -1.12 -22.27
C ALA A 33 6.49 -0.08 -23.01
N ARG A 34 6.61 1.12 -22.43
CA ARG A 34 7.39 2.21 -22.98
C ARG A 34 7.92 3.12 -21.88
N LEU A 35 9.18 3.54 -22.06
CA LEU A 35 9.81 4.59 -21.27
C LEU A 35 10.27 5.71 -22.22
N ARG A 36 9.86 6.95 -21.94
CA ARG A 36 10.30 8.13 -22.71
C ARG A 36 10.95 9.13 -21.77
N LEU A 37 12.14 9.60 -22.16
CA LEU A 37 12.84 10.71 -21.53
C LEU A 37 12.79 11.93 -22.44
N ARG A 38 12.62 13.12 -21.85
CA ARG A 38 12.77 14.41 -22.54
C ARG A 38 13.83 15.26 -21.89
N ASP A 39 14.60 15.95 -22.73
CA ASP A 39 15.69 16.84 -22.32
C ASP A 39 16.63 16.18 -21.30
N ALA A 40 17.11 14.98 -21.65
CA ALA A 40 17.93 14.17 -20.77
C ALA A 40 19.42 14.48 -20.94
N ALA A 41 20.16 14.45 -19.83
CA ALA A 41 21.60 14.48 -19.79
C ALA A 41 22.09 13.23 -19.04
N LEU A 42 22.52 12.20 -19.78
CA LEU A 42 22.83 10.89 -19.25
C LEU A 42 24.34 10.59 -19.30
N ALA A 43 24.90 10.14 -18.19
CA ALA A 43 26.23 9.56 -18.12
C ALA A 43 26.10 8.03 -18.05
N TRP A 44 26.64 7.34 -19.05
CA TRP A 44 26.73 5.88 -19.05
C TRP A 44 28.02 5.45 -18.35
N PRO A 45 27.93 4.64 -17.28
CA PRO A 45 29.13 4.01 -16.74
C PRO A 45 29.58 2.94 -17.74
N GLY A 46 30.89 2.78 -17.92
CA GLY A 46 31.42 1.66 -18.70
C GLY A 46 30.92 0.31 -18.15
N GLY A 47 30.83 -0.71 -19.01
CA GLY A 47 30.52 -2.08 -18.56
C GLY A 47 29.03 -2.46 -18.47
N GLY A 48 28.13 -1.75 -19.14
CA GLY A 48 26.72 -2.19 -19.29
C GLY A 48 25.81 -1.92 -18.10
N SER A 49 26.21 -1.03 -17.19
CA SER A 49 25.37 -0.58 -16.09
C SER A 49 24.40 0.52 -16.51
N LEU A 50 23.33 0.72 -15.73
CA LEU A 50 22.31 1.74 -15.99
C LEU A 50 22.94 3.16 -16.03
N PRO A 51 22.38 4.13 -16.77
CA PRO A 51 22.91 5.49 -16.79
C PRO A 51 22.60 6.23 -15.49
N SER A 52 23.40 7.23 -15.14
CA SER A 52 23.05 8.27 -14.17
C SER A 52 22.81 9.60 -14.91
N GLY A 53 22.18 10.58 -14.27
CA GLY A 53 21.96 11.89 -14.89
C GLY A 53 20.64 12.53 -14.55
N THR A 54 20.15 13.38 -15.45
CA THR A 54 18.89 14.11 -15.27
C THR A 54 18.01 14.05 -16.50
N ALA A 55 16.72 14.28 -16.33
CA ALA A 55 15.77 14.53 -17.41
C ALA A 55 14.71 15.53 -16.95
N ALA A 56 14.27 16.41 -17.85
CA ALA A 56 13.17 17.32 -17.54
C ALA A 56 11.85 16.55 -17.33
N GLU A 57 11.65 15.47 -18.08
CA GLU A 57 10.47 14.62 -18.01
C GLU A 57 10.81 13.15 -18.23
N LEU A 58 10.20 12.27 -17.44
CA LEU A 58 10.13 10.83 -17.63
C LEU A 58 8.66 10.44 -17.77
N GLU A 59 8.30 9.80 -18.87
CA GLU A 59 7.00 9.21 -19.09
C GLU A 59 7.13 7.69 -19.15
N LEU A 60 6.40 6.99 -18.28
CA LEU A 60 6.21 5.55 -18.36
C LEU A 60 4.79 5.28 -18.86
N SER A 61 4.66 4.63 -20.00
CA SER A 61 3.37 4.18 -20.51
C SER A 61 3.22 2.70 -20.19
N THR A 62 2.12 2.36 -19.51
CA THR A 62 1.76 1.00 -19.10
C THR A 62 2.88 0.33 -18.30
N LEU A 63 2.87 0.54 -16.98
CA LEU A 63 3.66 -0.24 -16.04
C LEU A 63 2.74 -1.24 -15.35
N SER A 64 3.09 -2.52 -15.40
CA SER A 64 2.42 -3.58 -14.65
C SER A 64 3.42 -4.19 -13.70
N LEU A 65 3.14 -4.12 -12.41
CA LEU A 65 3.87 -4.83 -11.37
C LEU A 65 2.96 -5.94 -10.84
N GLN A 66 3.48 -7.15 -10.88
CA GLN A 66 2.88 -8.30 -10.21
C GLN A 66 3.82 -8.70 -9.10
N ALA A 67 3.32 -8.69 -7.87
CA ALA A 67 4.04 -9.17 -6.71
C ALA A 67 3.18 -10.19 -5.98
N HIS A 68 3.82 -11.26 -5.54
CA HIS A 68 3.25 -12.16 -4.55
C HIS A 68 3.96 -11.85 -3.24
N LEU A 69 3.20 -11.35 -2.26
CA LEU A 69 3.70 -11.23 -0.91
C LEU A 69 3.40 -12.58 -0.23
N PRO A 70 4.41 -13.46 -0.06
CA PRO A 70 4.21 -14.75 0.56
C PRO A 70 3.60 -14.58 1.94
N LEU A 71 2.51 -15.32 2.20
CA LEU A 71 2.04 -15.56 3.55
C LEU A 71 2.99 -16.61 4.19
N PRO A 72 3.01 -16.73 5.53
CA PRO A 72 4.05 -17.45 6.30
C PRO A 72 4.11 -18.99 6.12
N GLU A 73 3.54 -19.50 5.05
CA GLU A 73 3.62 -20.89 4.58
C GLU A 73 4.57 -21.03 3.38
N ALA A 74 5.05 -19.93 2.81
CA ALA A 74 5.96 -19.95 1.67
C ALA A 74 7.36 -20.47 2.04
N PRO A 75 8.10 -21.07 1.10
CA PRO A 75 9.47 -21.54 1.31
C PRO A 75 10.40 -20.44 1.86
N ALA A 76 11.34 -20.81 2.73
CA ALA A 76 12.25 -19.88 3.42
C ALA A 76 13.04 -18.96 2.47
N GLU A 77 13.33 -19.44 1.26
CA GLU A 77 14.01 -18.71 0.19
C GLU A 77 13.21 -17.48 -0.30
N VAL A 78 11.87 -17.59 -0.35
CA VAL A 78 10.97 -16.49 -0.75
C VAL A 78 10.84 -15.47 0.39
N GLN A 79 10.88 -15.93 1.65
CA GLN A 79 10.82 -15.06 2.82
C GLN A 79 12.11 -14.22 2.99
N GLN A 80 13.29 -14.80 2.71
CA GLN A 80 14.58 -14.10 2.80
C GLN A 80 14.79 -13.04 1.71
N ALA A 81 14.21 -13.25 0.51
CA ALA A 81 14.25 -12.25 -0.57
C ALA A 81 13.47 -10.96 -0.22
N VAL A 82 12.40 -11.07 0.58
CA VAL A 82 11.61 -9.92 1.05
C VAL A 82 12.27 -9.22 2.26
N ALA A 83 12.88 -9.99 3.16
CA ALA A 83 13.51 -9.48 4.38
C ALA A 83 14.74 -8.56 4.15
N SER A 84 15.38 -8.65 2.98
CA SER A 84 16.53 -7.83 2.59
C SER A 84 16.15 -6.47 1.98
N ALA A 85 14.85 -6.18 1.78
CA ALA A 85 14.36 -4.97 1.12
C ALA A 85 14.30 -3.69 2.00
N GLY A 86 14.70 -3.74 3.27
CA GLY A 86 14.90 -2.53 4.08
C GLY A 86 14.54 -2.71 5.56
N ARG A 87 15.33 -2.07 6.43
CA ARG A 87 15.01 -1.96 7.87
C ARG A 87 13.66 -1.26 8.02
N ALA A 88 12.66 -2.03 8.44
CA ALA A 88 11.23 -1.71 8.49
C ALA A 88 10.83 -0.70 9.59
N GLU A 89 11.69 0.26 9.94
CA GLU A 89 11.46 1.01 11.18
C GLU A 89 10.42 2.13 11.07
N ARG A 90 10.08 2.69 9.91
CA ARG A 90 9.02 3.72 9.82
C ARG A 90 8.34 3.79 8.46
N TRP A 91 7.42 2.87 8.19
CA TRP A 91 6.42 3.16 7.15
C TRP A 91 5.52 4.31 7.61
N ARG A 92 5.21 5.22 6.69
CA ARG A 92 4.35 6.38 6.95
C ARG A 92 3.25 6.44 5.92
N LEU A 93 2.02 6.59 6.37
CA LEU A 93 0.82 6.65 5.56
C LEU A 93 0.02 7.91 5.92
N GLU A 94 0.66 9.09 5.87
CA GLU A 94 0.05 10.37 6.25
C GLU A 94 -1.27 10.68 5.53
N PRO A 95 -1.45 10.34 4.24
CA PRO A 95 -2.74 10.54 3.56
C PRO A 95 -3.95 9.86 4.22
N LEU A 96 -3.73 8.82 5.03
CA LEU A 96 -4.81 8.14 5.74
C LEU A 96 -5.35 8.94 6.92
N GLU A 97 -4.59 9.89 7.47
CA GLU A 97 -5.00 10.70 8.63
C GLU A 97 -6.19 11.61 8.33
N HIS A 98 -6.38 11.98 7.07
CA HIS A 98 -7.50 12.81 6.63
C HIS A 98 -8.31 12.12 5.53
N LEU A 99 -8.35 10.77 5.56
CA LEU A 99 -9.16 9.99 4.64
C LEU A 99 -10.64 10.23 4.92
N ASP A 100 -11.39 10.59 3.90
CA ASP A 100 -12.85 10.76 3.98
C ASP A 100 -13.55 9.90 2.92
N GLY A 101 -14.78 9.46 3.19
CA GLY A 101 -15.60 8.74 2.21
C GLY A 101 -16.47 7.67 2.85
N ALA A 102 -16.83 6.66 2.05
CA ALA A 102 -17.59 5.53 2.55
C ALA A 102 -17.29 4.26 1.76
N VAL A 103 -17.38 3.13 2.45
CA VAL A 103 -17.36 1.80 1.86
C VAL A 103 -18.73 1.18 2.03
N HIS A 104 -19.26 0.63 0.96
CA HIS A 104 -20.51 -0.10 0.89
C HIS A 104 -20.21 -1.54 0.53
N ALA A 105 -20.85 -2.48 1.22
CA ALA A 105 -20.77 -3.89 0.87
C ALA A 105 -22.17 -4.50 0.77
N VAL A 106 -22.32 -5.45 -0.14
CA VAL A 106 -23.53 -6.26 -0.29
C VAL A 106 -23.12 -7.72 -0.15
N ILE A 107 -23.65 -8.39 0.87
CA ILE A 107 -23.39 -9.80 1.15
C ILE A 107 -24.60 -10.57 0.64
N THR A 108 -24.41 -11.32 -0.44
CA THR A 108 -25.47 -12.16 -1.01
C THR A 108 -25.73 -13.34 -0.07
N ASP A 109 -26.99 -13.75 0.11
CA ASP A 109 -27.38 -14.91 0.92
C ASP A 109 -26.87 -14.86 2.37
N ALA A 110 -26.79 -13.65 2.96
CA ALA A 110 -26.24 -13.42 4.29
C ALA A 110 -26.88 -14.33 5.37
N ALA A 111 -28.19 -14.60 5.25
CA ALA A 111 -28.95 -15.50 6.11
C ALA A 111 -29.88 -16.44 5.30
N LEU A 112 -29.32 -17.21 4.36
CA LEU A 112 -29.99 -18.26 3.54
C LEU A 112 -31.14 -17.80 2.62
N LEU A 113 -31.69 -16.58 2.80
CA LEU A 113 -32.80 -16.04 2.01
C LEU A 113 -32.74 -14.51 1.81
N PHE A 114 -31.76 -13.83 2.42
CA PHE A 114 -31.69 -12.36 2.41
C PHE A 114 -30.27 -11.85 2.24
N ASP A 115 -30.16 -10.78 1.46
CA ASP A 115 -28.94 -10.00 1.33
C ASP A 115 -28.75 -9.08 2.54
N ALA A 116 -27.50 -8.81 2.88
CA ALA A 116 -27.15 -7.78 3.87
C ALA A 116 -26.42 -6.63 3.18
N ARG A 117 -26.84 -5.40 3.47
CA ARG A 117 -26.14 -4.18 3.02
C ARG A 117 -25.38 -3.58 4.20
N VAL A 118 -24.09 -3.35 4.02
CA VAL A 118 -23.23 -2.73 5.02
C VAL A 118 -22.75 -1.39 4.48
N THR A 119 -22.85 -0.33 5.29
CA THR A 119 -22.24 0.96 5.00
C THR A 119 -21.30 1.34 6.14
N VAL A 120 -20.05 1.62 5.80
CA VAL A 120 -19.00 2.04 6.74
C VAL A 120 -18.50 3.41 6.31
N PRO A 121 -18.94 4.49 6.97
CA PRO A 121 -18.38 5.81 6.72
C PRO A 121 -16.95 5.90 7.25
N VAL A 122 -16.12 6.67 6.54
CA VAL A 122 -14.78 7.06 6.96
C VAL A 122 -14.75 8.58 7.04
N SER A 123 -14.33 9.12 8.18
CA SER A 123 -14.27 10.56 8.40
C SER A 123 -12.96 10.90 9.10
N ALA A 124 -12.20 11.85 8.55
CA ALA A 124 -10.92 12.29 9.08
C ALA A 124 -9.98 11.13 9.48
N GLY A 125 -9.88 10.13 8.60
CA GLY A 125 -9.04 8.96 8.84
C GLY A 125 -9.57 7.97 9.86
N GLU A 126 -10.82 8.11 10.30
CA GLU A 126 -11.42 7.28 11.33
C GLU A 126 -12.65 6.51 10.84
N VAL A 127 -12.81 5.31 11.39
CA VAL A 127 -14.03 4.52 11.28
C VAL A 127 -14.63 4.41 12.67
N ASP A 128 -15.75 5.10 12.90
CA ASP A 128 -16.59 4.92 14.09
C ASP A 128 -17.66 3.87 13.79
N PHE A 129 -17.57 2.71 14.43
CA PHE A 129 -18.52 1.62 14.20
C PHE A 129 -19.92 1.93 14.71
N ASN A 130 -20.10 2.96 15.55
CA ASN A 130 -21.41 3.46 15.92
C ASN A 130 -22.16 4.12 14.74
N GLN A 131 -21.42 4.59 13.73
CA GLN A 131 -21.95 5.14 12.49
C GLN A 131 -22.04 4.11 11.35
N ALA A 132 -21.42 2.94 11.51
CA ALA A 132 -21.57 1.85 10.55
C ALA A 132 -22.98 1.25 10.64
N SER A 133 -23.63 1.06 9.49
CA SER A 133 -24.94 0.44 9.38
C SER A 133 -24.84 -0.95 8.75
N VAL A 134 -25.66 -1.88 9.25
CA VAL A 134 -25.86 -3.20 8.67
C VAL A 134 -27.37 -3.41 8.50
N GLU A 135 -27.85 -3.27 7.28
CA GLU A 135 -29.25 -3.49 6.93
C GLU A 135 -29.45 -4.95 6.54
N HIS A 136 -30.37 -5.63 7.24
CA HIS A 136 -30.92 -6.93 6.84
C HIS A 136 -32.40 -7.00 7.22
N ILE A 137 -33.13 -7.99 6.69
CA ILE A 137 -34.51 -8.29 7.13
C ILE A 137 -34.41 -9.12 8.42
N GLY A 138 -34.28 -8.44 9.55
CA GLY A 138 -34.29 -9.02 10.90
C GLY A 138 -33.71 -8.05 11.94
N PRO A 139 -33.96 -8.26 13.24
CA PRO A 139 -33.37 -7.43 14.28
C PRO A 139 -31.88 -7.78 14.51
N ASP A 140 -31.09 -6.76 14.87
CA ASP A 140 -29.81 -6.87 15.59
C ASP A 140 -28.48 -7.14 14.85
N SER A 141 -28.35 -7.03 13.52
CA SER A 141 -26.99 -7.05 12.94
C SER A 141 -26.20 -5.77 13.21
N ARG A 142 -25.00 -5.92 13.76
CA ARG A 142 -24.12 -4.79 14.15
C ARG A 142 -22.68 -5.11 13.79
N MET A 143 -21.92 -4.11 13.39
CA MET A 143 -20.46 -4.24 13.22
C MET A 143 -19.76 -3.50 14.35
N GLY A 144 -18.60 -4.01 14.79
CA GLY A 144 -17.77 -3.34 15.76
C GLY A 144 -16.38 -3.93 15.88
N ILE A 145 -15.59 -3.37 16.78
CA ILE A 145 -14.23 -3.82 17.07
C ILE A 145 -14.06 -4.16 18.54
N SER A 146 -13.52 -5.34 18.82
CA SER A 146 -13.23 -5.82 20.18
C SER A 146 -11.76 -6.17 20.32
N ARG A 147 -11.32 -6.51 21.53
CA ARG A 147 -9.94 -6.98 21.78
C ARG A 147 -9.58 -8.24 20.99
N MET A 148 -10.56 -9.02 20.54
CA MET A 148 -10.31 -10.18 19.68
C MET A 148 -10.18 -9.80 18.20
N GLY A 149 -10.78 -8.69 17.76
CA GLY A 149 -10.87 -8.40 16.33
C GLY A 149 -12.06 -7.55 15.92
N LEU A 150 -12.10 -7.25 14.61
CA LEU A 150 -13.25 -6.70 13.91
C LEU A 150 -14.31 -7.79 13.76
N TYR A 151 -15.56 -7.50 14.10
CA TYR A 151 -16.64 -8.46 14.10
C TYR A 151 -17.92 -7.92 13.47
N VAL A 152 -18.79 -8.84 13.08
CA VAL A 152 -20.20 -8.60 12.78
C VAL A 152 -21.02 -9.53 13.65
N ASP A 153 -21.97 -8.96 14.39
CA ASP A 153 -23.01 -9.68 15.10
C ASP A 153 -24.14 -9.97 14.11
N ALA A 154 -24.61 -11.21 14.08
CA ALA A 154 -25.73 -11.70 13.28
C ALA A 154 -26.67 -12.54 14.16
N PRO A 155 -27.88 -12.92 13.71
CA PRO A 155 -28.81 -13.71 14.52
C PRO A 155 -28.23 -15.03 15.07
N GLY A 156 -27.25 -15.63 14.38
CA GLY A 156 -26.54 -16.83 14.80
C GLY A 156 -25.35 -16.60 15.75
N GLY A 157 -25.12 -15.36 16.19
CA GLY A 157 -24.02 -14.97 17.05
C GLY A 157 -22.95 -14.12 16.35
N ARG A 158 -21.85 -13.89 17.07
CA ARG A 158 -20.74 -13.05 16.62
C ARG A 158 -19.81 -13.79 15.67
N THR A 159 -19.54 -13.18 14.52
CA THR A 159 -18.51 -13.63 13.56
C THR A 159 -17.38 -12.62 13.47
N TYR A 160 -16.14 -13.07 13.68
CA TYR A 160 -14.97 -12.21 13.50
C TYR A 160 -14.55 -12.17 12.04
N LEU A 161 -14.44 -10.96 11.47
CA LEU A 161 -13.94 -10.74 10.13
C LEU A 161 -12.41 -10.79 10.11
N LEU A 162 -11.79 -10.00 10.99
CA LEU A 162 -10.35 -9.94 11.20
C LEU A 162 -10.08 -10.23 12.67
N GLN A 163 -9.29 -11.25 12.96
CA GLN A 163 -8.90 -11.61 14.32
C GLN A 163 -7.47 -11.15 14.59
N PHE A 164 -7.25 -10.44 15.69
CA PHE A 164 -5.91 -9.96 16.07
C PHE A 164 -5.08 -11.07 16.70
N ALA A 165 -3.78 -11.10 16.40
CA ALA A 165 -2.84 -11.97 17.11
C ALA A 165 -2.51 -11.44 18.51
N THR A 166 -2.54 -10.11 18.69
CA THR A 166 -2.35 -9.44 19.98
C THR A 166 -3.48 -8.45 20.24
N PRO A 167 -4.03 -8.38 21.46
CA PRO A 167 -5.22 -7.57 21.74
C PRO A 167 -4.96 -6.07 21.84
N ALA A 168 -3.71 -5.59 21.81
CA ALA A 168 -3.40 -4.16 21.78
C ALA A 168 -3.03 -3.76 20.34
N GLN A 169 -3.88 -2.98 19.71
CA GLN A 169 -3.71 -2.47 18.35
C GLN A 169 -3.64 -0.94 18.41
N ALA A 170 -2.67 -0.35 17.70
CA ALA A 170 -2.51 1.10 17.69
C ALA A 170 -3.71 1.77 17.00
N GLY A 171 -4.16 2.91 17.53
CA GLY A 171 -5.29 3.65 16.97
C GLY A 171 -6.65 2.97 17.15
N VAL A 172 -6.78 1.98 18.02
CA VAL A 172 -8.06 1.29 18.26
C VAL A 172 -8.66 1.66 19.61
N ARG A 173 -9.92 2.09 19.59
CA ARG A 173 -10.77 2.21 20.77
C ARG A 173 -11.78 1.07 20.74
N TYR A 174 -11.61 0.09 21.61
CA TYR A 174 -12.44 -1.11 21.61
C TYR A 174 -13.87 -0.86 22.10
N GLU A 175 -14.78 -1.75 21.69
CA GLU A 175 -16.17 -1.78 22.16
C GLU A 175 -16.26 -1.72 23.69
N GLN A 176 -17.29 -1.02 24.16
CA GLN A 176 -17.67 -0.99 25.58
C GLN A 176 -19.04 -1.62 25.75
N ARG A 177 -19.14 -2.51 26.75
CA ARG A 177 -20.37 -3.19 27.12
C ARG A 177 -20.81 -2.69 28.49
N SER A 178 -22.09 -2.35 28.61
CA SER A 178 -22.63 -1.88 29.88
C SER A 178 -22.78 -3.06 30.86
N ALA A 179 -22.24 -2.94 32.07
CA ALA A 179 -22.43 -3.97 33.11
C ALA A 179 -23.83 -3.91 33.76
N LEU A 180 -24.55 -2.79 33.62
CA LEU A 180 -25.77 -2.47 34.38
C LEU A 180 -27.09 -2.80 33.67
N LEU A 181 -27.09 -2.99 32.34
CA LEU A 181 -28.31 -3.23 31.53
C LEU A 181 -28.25 -4.54 30.72
N GLY A 182 -27.48 -5.53 31.19
CA GLY A 182 -27.27 -6.80 30.47
C GLY A 182 -26.32 -6.68 29.28
N HIS A 183 -26.32 -7.68 28.39
CA HIS A 183 -25.38 -7.86 27.26
C HIS A 183 -25.40 -6.79 26.14
N TRP A 184 -25.92 -5.58 26.40
CA TRP A 184 -26.03 -4.51 25.41
C TRP A 184 -24.72 -3.76 25.20
N THR A 185 -24.23 -3.76 23.96
CA THR A 185 -23.10 -2.93 23.51
C THR A 185 -23.56 -1.48 23.40
N THR A 186 -23.00 -0.60 24.22
CA THR A 186 -23.28 0.85 24.23
C THR A 186 -22.39 1.61 23.27
N ASP A 187 -21.21 1.08 22.98
CA ASP A 187 -20.23 1.65 22.05
C ASP A 187 -19.57 0.51 21.28
N ARG A 188 -19.63 0.56 19.94
CA ARG A 188 -19.11 -0.48 19.04
C ARG A 188 -17.62 -0.30 18.71
N GLY A 189 -16.99 0.73 19.25
CA GLY A 189 -15.58 1.05 19.09
C GLY A 189 -15.27 1.85 17.83
N GLN A 190 -13.99 2.14 17.66
CA GLN A 190 -13.46 3.05 16.63
C GLN A 190 -12.04 2.66 16.23
N VAL A 191 -11.67 2.96 14.99
CA VAL A 191 -10.32 2.75 14.43
C VAL A 191 -9.85 4.03 13.75
N SER A 192 -8.70 4.56 14.18
CA SER A 192 -7.92 5.53 13.41
C SER A 192 -7.02 4.76 12.43
N LEU A 193 -7.26 4.93 11.13
CA LEU A 193 -6.75 4.06 10.07
C LEU A 193 -5.23 4.11 9.91
N ARG A 194 -4.63 5.30 9.99
CA ARG A 194 -3.17 5.49 9.86
C ARG A 194 -2.39 4.68 10.90
N PRO A 195 -2.51 4.94 12.22
CA PRO A 195 -1.75 4.21 13.23
C PRO A 195 -2.08 2.71 13.23
N PHE A 196 -3.33 2.34 12.94
CA PHE A 196 -3.74 0.94 12.82
C PHE A 196 -2.97 0.23 11.70
N LEU A 197 -3.03 0.75 10.47
CA LEU A 197 -2.37 0.12 9.32
C LEU A 197 -0.84 0.18 9.43
N GLU A 198 -0.25 1.30 9.85
CA GLU A 198 1.20 1.38 10.08
C GLU A 198 1.66 0.33 11.12
N SER A 199 0.89 0.12 12.20
CA SER A 199 1.22 -0.88 13.21
C SER A 199 1.10 -2.33 12.71
N MET A 200 0.03 -2.66 11.98
CA MET A 200 -0.16 -3.98 11.38
C MET A 200 0.97 -4.28 10.40
N LEU A 201 1.27 -3.34 9.52
CA LEU A 201 2.32 -3.47 8.53
C LEU A 201 3.70 -3.64 9.17
N ALA A 202 4.01 -2.86 10.20
CA ALA A 202 5.26 -2.98 10.93
C ALA A 202 5.35 -4.33 11.70
N GLN A 203 4.22 -4.85 12.20
CA GLN A 203 4.16 -6.17 12.84
C GLN A 203 4.36 -7.29 11.81
N MET A 204 3.75 -7.21 10.63
CA MET A 204 3.97 -8.15 9.53
C MET A 204 5.43 -8.16 9.08
N ALA A 205 6.06 -6.99 8.99
CA ALA A 205 7.46 -6.88 8.60
C ALA A 205 8.42 -7.49 9.65
N ARG A 206 8.13 -7.36 10.95
CA ARG A 206 8.99 -7.87 12.03
C ARG A 206 8.80 -9.36 12.33
N SER A 207 7.56 -9.84 12.26
CA SER A 207 7.18 -11.14 12.84
C SER A 207 6.42 -12.03 11.85
N GLY A 208 6.36 -11.60 10.58
CA GLY A 208 5.64 -12.28 9.51
C GLY A 208 4.13 -11.98 9.52
N PRO A 209 3.41 -12.29 8.42
CA PRO A 209 2.00 -11.90 8.26
C PRO A 209 1.05 -12.47 9.32
N ARG A 210 1.31 -13.67 9.85
CA ARG A 210 0.52 -14.30 10.94
C ARG A 210 0.54 -13.49 12.23
N ALA A 211 1.62 -12.74 12.48
CA ALA A 211 1.76 -11.97 13.71
C ALA A 211 0.86 -10.75 13.77
N ALA A 212 0.32 -10.26 12.64
CA ALA A 212 -0.67 -9.17 12.63
C ALA A 212 -2.11 -9.64 12.88
N GLY A 213 -2.33 -10.96 13.00
CA GLY A 213 -3.65 -11.57 12.93
C GLY A 213 -4.05 -11.86 11.48
N GLY A 214 -5.32 -12.21 11.26
CA GLY A 214 -5.76 -12.59 9.93
C GLY A 214 -7.27 -12.76 9.79
N PHE A 215 -7.71 -12.91 8.55
CA PHE A 215 -9.11 -13.21 8.26
C PHE A 215 -9.46 -14.61 8.76
N THR A 216 -10.63 -14.76 9.38
CA THR A 216 -11.12 -16.07 9.82
C THR A 216 -11.58 -16.91 8.63
N ALA A 217 -11.71 -18.24 8.81
CA ALA A 217 -12.27 -19.10 7.76
C ALA A 217 -13.71 -18.67 7.38
N GLN A 218 -14.51 -18.29 8.37
CA GLN A 218 -15.86 -17.76 8.18
C GLN A 218 -15.84 -16.46 7.37
N ALA A 219 -14.92 -15.54 7.68
CA ALA A 219 -14.75 -14.30 6.92
C ALA A 219 -14.40 -14.56 5.44
N ARG A 220 -13.53 -15.53 5.17
CA ARG A 220 -13.18 -15.92 3.78
C ARG A 220 -14.40 -16.44 3.02
N THR A 221 -15.25 -17.25 3.66
CA THR A 221 -16.52 -17.69 3.06
C THR A 221 -17.45 -16.52 2.77
N LEU A 222 -17.55 -15.55 3.68
CA LEU A 222 -18.32 -14.33 3.45
C LEU A 222 -17.77 -13.53 2.27
N PHE A 223 -16.44 -13.35 2.18
CA PHE A 223 -15.83 -12.58 1.09
C PHE A 223 -16.13 -13.13 -0.30
N ALA A 224 -16.31 -14.45 -0.46
CA ALA A 224 -16.66 -15.05 -1.74
C ALA A 224 -18.01 -14.58 -2.31
N ARG A 225 -18.90 -14.06 -1.45
CA ARG A 225 -20.26 -13.60 -1.79
C ARG A 225 -20.51 -12.12 -1.46
N THR A 226 -19.46 -11.39 -1.07
CA THR A 226 -19.53 -9.98 -0.71
C THR A 226 -19.06 -9.13 -1.89
N ALA A 227 -19.96 -8.39 -2.51
CA ALA A 227 -19.60 -7.27 -3.37
C ALA A 227 -19.25 -6.05 -2.50
N MET A 228 -18.29 -5.24 -2.94
CA MET A 228 -17.84 -4.05 -2.22
C MET A 228 -17.60 -2.90 -3.18
N ARG A 229 -18.01 -1.69 -2.80
CA ARG A 229 -17.76 -0.44 -3.52
C ARG A 229 -17.44 0.68 -2.55
N GLY A 230 -16.74 1.70 -2.99
CA GLY A 230 -16.52 2.89 -2.18
C GLY A 230 -15.83 3.99 -2.95
N GLU A 231 -16.05 5.21 -2.49
CA GLU A 231 -15.25 6.37 -2.89
C GLU A 231 -14.54 6.86 -1.64
N LEU A 232 -13.21 6.97 -1.73
CA LEU A 232 -12.34 7.39 -0.66
C LEU A 232 -11.47 8.54 -1.14
N ARG A 233 -11.31 9.56 -0.30
CA ARG A 233 -10.56 10.78 -0.60
C ARG A 233 -9.42 10.93 0.40
N PRO A 234 -8.23 10.41 0.07
CA PRO A 234 -7.07 10.54 0.94
C PRO A 234 -6.65 12.00 1.12
N GLY A 235 -6.03 12.29 2.26
CA GLY A 235 -5.34 13.53 2.57
C GLY A 235 -4.13 13.78 1.66
N ASP A 236 -3.66 15.02 1.61
CA ASP A 236 -2.28 15.27 1.18
C ASP A 236 -1.31 14.80 2.27
N GLY A 237 -0.10 14.38 1.88
CA GLY A 237 0.90 13.92 2.85
C GLY A 237 1.92 12.94 2.28
N VAL A 238 2.89 12.55 3.10
CA VAL A 238 3.96 11.61 2.72
C VAL A 238 3.49 10.16 2.87
N ILE A 239 3.70 9.40 1.80
CA ILE A 239 3.71 7.94 1.78
C ILE A 239 5.18 7.51 1.78
N ASP A 240 5.60 6.82 2.84
CA ASP A 240 6.94 6.24 2.96
C ASP A 240 6.82 4.74 3.20
N LEU A 241 7.32 3.95 2.25
CA LEU A 241 7.31 2.49 2.30
C LEU A 241 8.73 1.93 2.45
N GLY A 242 9.75 2.77 2.66
CA GLY A 242 11.16 2.38 2.74
C GLY A 242 11.93 2.69 1.45
N PRO A 243 11.88 1.85 0.39
CA PRO A 243 12.52 2.16 -0.87
C PRO A 243 11.74 3.20 -1.68
N LEU A 244 10.45 3.41 -1.40
CA LEU A 244 9.63 4.44 -2.04
C LEU A 244 9.19 5.46 -1.00
N GLN A 245 9.48 6.73 -1.28
CA GLN A 245 8.90 7.87 -0.59
C GLN A 245 8.26 8.78 -1.64
N VAL A 246 7.04 9.22 -1.41
CA VAL A 246 6.35 10.15 -2.30
C VAL A 246 5.34 10.97 -1.52
N ARG A 247 5.15 12.23 -1.89
CA ARG A 247 4.14 13.10 -1.30
C ARG A 247 2.92 13.16 -2.21
N LEU A 248 1.76 12.77 -1.68
CA LEU A 248 0.48 12.99 -2.32
C LEU A 248 0.09 14.46 -2.14
N VAL A 249 -0.29 15.11 -3.23
CA VAL A 249 -0.70 16.53 -3.25
C VAL A 249 -1.93 16.69 -4.11
N GLY A 250 -2.66 17.80 -3.96
CA GLY A 250 -3.72 18.16 -4.91
C GLY A 250 -5.13 17.84 -4.44
N ARG A 251 -5.31 17.46 -3.17
CA ARG A 251 -6.63 17.15 -2.60
C ARG A 251 -7.60 18.33 -2.72
N ALA A 252 -7.15 19.56 -2.46
CA ALA A 252 -8.00 20.76 -2.54
C ALA A 252 -8.53 21.00 -3.96
N GLU A 253 -7.79 20.55 -4.96
CA GLU A 253 -8.11 20.59 -6.38
C GLU A 253 -8.96 19.38 -6.84
N GLY A 254 -9.38 18.51 -5.92
CA GLY A 254 -10.22 17.34 -6.19
C GLY A 254 -9.47 16.12 -6.73
N ARG A 255 -8.12 16.12 -6.66
CA ARG A 255 -7.28 15.00 -7.12
C ARG A 255 -7.19 13.88 -6.10
N ASN A 256 -6.62 12.75 -6.52
CA ASN A 256 -6.35 11.57 -5.70
C ASN A 256 -7.59 10.82 -5.18
N THR A 257 -8.77 11.06 -5.77
CA THR A 257 -9.97 10.28 -5.43
C THR A 257 -9.74 8.81 -5.77
N ALA A 258 -9.96 7.95 -4.78
CA ALA A 258 -9.74 6.51 -4.87
C ALA A 258 -11.08 5.77 -4.88
N LEU A 259 -11.31 5.02 -5.96
CA LEU A 259 -12.48 4.17 -6.13
C LEU A 259 -12.13 2.75 -5.73
N LEU A 260 -12.89 2.23 -4.78
CA LEU A 260 -12.86 0.85 -4.35
C LEU A 260 -13.96 0.08 -5.08
N ASP A 261 -13.64 -1.06 -5.68
CA ASP A 261 -14.63 -1.94 -6.30
C ASP A 261 -14.21 -3.42 -6.20
N SER A 262 -15.22 -4.26 -5.98
CA SER A 262 -15.12 -5.70 -6.08
C SER A 262 -16.51 -6.28 -6.27
N ALA A 263 -16.68 -7.13 -7.29
CA ALA A 263 -17.91 -7.93 -7.42
C ALA A 263 -17.98 -9.07 -6.38
N ALA A 264 -16.83 -9.53 -5.90
CA ALA A 264 -16.70 -10.54 -4.86
C ALA A 264 -15.31 -10.38 -4.20
N VAL A 265 -15.26 -9.92 -2.95
CA VAL A 265 -14.00 -9.62 -2.23
C VAL A 265 -13.06 -10.83 -2.19
N GLY A 266 -13.61 -12.06 -2.14
CA GLY A 266 -12.84 -13.30 -2.17
C GLY A 266 -12.10 -13.53 -3.51
N ARG A 267 -12.50 -12.84 -4.58
CA ARG A 267 -11.83 -12.86 -5.90
C ARG A 267 -10.91 -11.65 -6.12
N GLY A 268 -10.73 -10.84 -5.07
CA GLY A 268 -9.86 -9.67 -5.06
C GLY A 268 -10.62 -8.36 -4.93
N LEU A 269 -9.92 -7.37 -4.40
CA LEU A 269 -10.38 -6.01 -4.18
C LEU A 269 -9.53 -5.07 -5.05
N SER A 270 -10.18 -4.18 -5.78
CA SER A 270 -9.51 -3.20 -6.63
C SER A 270 -9.67 -1.79 -6.06
N LEU A 271 -8.55 -1.07 -6.00
CA LEU A 271 -8.47 0.35 -5.73
C LEU A 271 -7.98 1.05 -7.00
N SER A 272 -8.65 2.09 -7.44
CA SER A 272 -8.24 2.86 -8.63
C SER A 272 -8.23 4.35 -8.35
N LEU A 273 -7.19 5.03 -8.84
CA LEU A 273 -7.03 6.48 -8.78
C LEU A 273 -6.73 6.97 -10.18
N ASP A 274 -7.65 7.75 -10.76
CA ASP A 274 -7.56 8.16 -12.16
C ASP A 274 -6.73 9.42 -12.38
N ASP A 275 -6.62 10.29 -11.37
CA ASP A 275 -5.79 11.50 -11.39
C ASP A 275 -5.03 11.62 -10.07
N VAL A 276 -3.87 10.95 -10.01
CA VAL A 276 -2.95 11.03 -8.88
C VAL A 276 -1.97 12.18 -9.14
N ALA A 277 -1.82 13.08 -8.17
CA ALA A 277 -0.78 14.11 -8.20
C ALA A 277 0.26 13.87 -7.10
N LEU A 278 1.51 13.90 -7.52
CA LEU A 278 2.66 13.51 -6.71
C LEU A 278 3.67 14.66 -6.65
N ALA A 279 4.36 14.76 -5.53
CA ALA A 279 5.52 15.61 -5.35
C ALA A 279 6.64 14.86 -4.61
N ASP A 280 7.88 15.32 -4.79
CA ASP A 280 9.06 14.87 -4.05
C ASP A 280 9.22 13.34 -4.02
N LEU A 281 9.07 12.70 -5.19
CA LEU A 281 9.24 11.26 -5.31
C LEU A 281 10.71 10.88 -5.13
N ARG A 282 10.95 9.85 -4.32
CA ARG A 282 12.23 9.17 -4.16
C ARG A 282 12.01 7.67 -4.25
N LEU A 283 12.70 7.02 -5.17
CA LEU A 283 12.66 5.57 -5.34
C LEU A 283 14.09 5.03 -5.31
N ARG A 284 14.37 4.18 -4.34
CA ARG A 284 15.66 3.50 -4.18
C ARG A 284 15.57 2.07 -4.72
N VAL A 285 16.43 1.75 -5.68
CA VAL A 285 16.56 0.42 -6.28
C VAL A 285 18.01 -0.01 -6.17
N GLY A 286 18.29 -0.97 -5.29
CA GLY A 286 19.66 -1.32 -4.93
C GLY A 286 20.40 -0.10 -4.33
N GLU A 287 21.58 0.20 -4.87
CA GLU A 287 22.41 1.35 -4.48
C GLU A 287 22.06 2.65 -5.20
N ARG A 288 21.04 2.63 -6.06
CA ARG A 288 20.63 3.78 -6.86
C ARG A 288 19.38 4.42 -6.33
N GLU A 289 19.28 5.73 -6.53
CA GLU A 289 18.12 6.52 -6.17
C GLU A 289 17.62 7.31 -7.38
N LEU A 290 16.34 7.16 -7.70
CA LEU A 290 15.61 8.03 -8.60
C LEU A 290 14.89 9.08 -7.77
N ARG A 291 15.01 10.35 -8.16
CA ARG A 291 14.25 11.46 -7.59
C ARG A 291 13.43 12.15 -8.66
N ALA A 292 12.27 12.68 -8.30
CA ALA A 292 11.48 13.55 -9.17
C ALA A 292 10.76 14.62 -8.36
N GLY A 293 10.67 15.83 -8.90
CA GLY A 293 10.05 16.97 -8.21
C GLY A 293 8.53 16.88 -8.20
N ARG A 294 7.92 16.68 -9.38
CA ARG A 294 6.47 16.56 -9.53
C ARG A 294 6.11 15.35 -10.38
N GLY A 295 4.92 14.82 -10.20
CA GLY A 295 4.42 13.79 -11.07
C GLY A 295 2.91 13.68 -11.10
N SER A 296 2.44 12.94 -12.09
CA SER A 296 1.04 12.54 -12.20
C SER A 296 0.94 11.10 -12.64
N ALA A 297 -0.03 10.37 -12.10
CA ALA A 297 -0.23 8.98 -12.45
C ALA A 297 -1.72 8.62 -12.56
N ARG A 298 -2.00 7.60 -13.37
CA ARG A 298 -3.21 6.79 -13.24
C ARG A 298 -2.83 5.46 -12.62
N LEU A 299 -3.40 5.12 -11.48
CA LEU A 299 -3.03 3.95 -10.69
C LEU A 299 -4.23 3.01 -10.52
N ARG A 300 -3.99 1.71 -10.65
CA ARG A 300 -4.89 0.65 -10.22
C ARG A 300 -4.10 -0.35 -9.40
N LEU A 301 -4.56 -0.60 -8.18
CA LEU A 301 -4.05 -1.64 -7.30
C LEU A 301 -5.13 -2.71 -7.17
N ARG A 302 -4.79 -3.97 -7.37
CA ARG A 302 -5.63 -5.11 -7.06
C ARG A 302 -4.92 -5.98 -6.03
N VAL A 303 -5.64 -6.29 -4.96
CA VAL A 303 -5.15 -7.18 -3.91
C VAL A 303 -6.09 -8.38 -3.83
N GLN A 304 -5.52 -9.58 -3.84
CA GLN A 304 -6.26 -10.82 -3.68
C GLN A 304 -5.61 -11.67 -2.60
N VAL A 305 -6.42 -12.12 -1.65
CA VAL A 305 -6.00 -13.15 -0.68
C VAL A 305 -6.05 -14.50 -1.38
N ARG A 306 -4.93 -15.20 -1.39
CA ARG A 306 -4.78 -16.59 -1.83
C ARG A 306 -4.41 -17.46 -0.62
N ASP A 307 -4.51 -18.77 -0.78
CA ASP A 307 -4.19 -19.71 0.30
C ASP A 307 -2.72 -19.58 0.76
N ASP A 308 -1.82 -19.21 -0.17
CA ASP A 308 -0.37 -19.13 0.02
C ASP A 308 0.17 -17.69 0.18
N GLY A 309 -0.66 -16.65 0.03
CA GLY A 309 -0.15 -15.31 -0.19
C GLY A 309 -1.18 -14.20 -0.35
N LEU A 310 -0.69 -12.96 -0.31
CA LEU A 310 -1.38 -11.82 -0.90
C LEU A 310 -0.82 -11.64 -2.32
N ALA A 311 -1.65 -11.86 -3.33
CA ALA A 311 -1.32 -11.46 -4.70
C ALA A 311 -1.65 -9.98 -4.86
N ILE A 312 -0.65 -9.20 -5.26
CA ILE A 312 -0.71 -7.77 -5.46
C ILE A 312 -0.40 -7.49 -6.94
N GLU A 313 -1.33 -6.83 -7.60
CA GLU A 313 -1.15 -6.35 -8.96
C GLU A 313 -1.30 -4.83 -8.96
N LEU A 314 -0.25 -4.13 -9.35
CA LEU A 314 -0.23 -2.68 -9.51
C LEU A 314 -0.09 -2.37 -11.00
N SER A 315 -1.07 -1.66 -11.56
CA SER A 315 -1.02 -1.17 -12.92
C SER A 315 -0.99 0.35 -12.92
N LEU A 316 -0.02 0.94 -13.62
CA LEU A 316 0.01 2.36 -13.94
C LEU A 316 -0.32 2.52 -15.42
N GLY A 317 -1.36 3.32 -15.72
CA GLY A 317 -1.71 3.62 -17.12
C GLY A 317 -0.65 4.50 -17.76
N THR A 318 -0.49 5.71 -17.22
CA THR A 318 0.61 6.62 -17.54
C THR A 318 1.16 7.19 -16.25
N LEU A 319 2.47 7.17 -16.08
CA LEU A 319 3.19 7.90 -15.05
C LEU A 319 4.04 8.97 -15.73
N ILE A 320 3.84 10.23 -15.37
CA ILE A 320 4.67 11.34 -15.82
C ILE A 320 5.38 11.89 -14.60
N LEU A 321 6.71 11.91 -14.63
CA LEU A 321 7.55 12.54 -13.63
C LEU A 321 8.31 13.71 -14.26
N ARG A 322 8.48 14.79 -13.50
CA ARG A 322 9.21 15.99 -13.89
C ARG A 322 10.39 16.23 -12.96
N ASP A 323 11.41 16.91 -13.48
CA ASP A 323 12.63 17.24 -12.74
C ASP A 323 13.32 15.97 -12.21
N VAL A 324 13.54 15.02 -13.10
CA VAL A 324 14.01 13.67 -12.77
C VAL A 324 15.52 13.66 -12.60
N GLN A 325 15.98 13.03 -11.52
CA GLN A 325 17.38 12.78 -11.24
C GLN A 325 17.58 11.27 -11.05
N LEU A 326 18.53 10.70 -11.78
CA LEU A 326 18.95 9.32 -11.70
C LEU A 326 20.33 9.29 -11.05
N GLY A 327 20.38 8.91 -9.77
CA GLY A 327 21.62 8.82 -9.01
C GLY A 327 22.59 7.77 -9.59
N ALA A 328 23.89 8.07 -9.46
CA ALA A 328 24.92 7.03 -9.60
C ALA A 328 24.75 5.99 -8.48
N PRO A 329 25.29 4.75 -8.64
CA PRO A 329 25.40 3.82 -7.52
C PRO A 329 26.09 4.54 -6.35
N THR A 330 25.48 4.50 -5.19
CA THR A 330 26.10 5.09 -3.99
C THR A 330 27.26 4.17 -3.62
N ASP A 331 28.51 4.62 -3.77
CA ASP A 331 29.66 3.89 -3.24
C ASP A 331 29.41 3.70 -1.74
N ALA A 332 29.09 2.48 -1.33
CA ALA A 332 28.94 2.11 0.07
C ALA A 332 30.30 2.09 0.75
N THR A 333 30.91 3.27 0.94
CA THR A 333 31.97 3.44 1.93
C THR A 333 31.29 3.93 3.21
N PRO A 334 31.06 3.08 4.22
CA PRO A 334 30.75 3.60 5.55
C PRO A 334 31.90 4.53 5.96
N PRO A 335 31.64 5.66 6.65
CA PRO A 335 32.72 6.45 7.21
C PRO A 335 33.52 5.52 8.12
N THR A 336 34.75 5.20 7.70
CA THR A 336 35.75 4.61 8.58
C THR A 336 35.90 5.59 9.72
N ALA A 337 35.36 5.22 10.88
CA ALA A 337 35.71 5.86 12.14
C ALA A 337 37.23 5.82 12.22
N GLY A 338 37.86 6.99 12.08
CA GLY A 338 39.29 7.14 12.25
C GLY A 338 39.64 6.60 13.63
N ALA A 339 40.41 5.51 13.65
CA ALA A 339 41.12 5.08 14.82
C ALA A 339 42.07 6.23 15.20
N ALA A 340 41.74 6.94 16.27
CA ALA A 340 42.68 7.79 16.96
C ALA A 340 43.77 6.89 17.54
N GLY A 341 44.91 6.85 16.84
CA GLY A 341 46.16 6.36 17.39
C GLY A 341 46.74 7.42 18.32
N SER A 342 46.84 7.05 19.60
CA SER A 342 48.00 7.25 20.48
C SER A 342 48.74 8.60 20.43
N ALA A 343 48.54 9.39 21.49
CA ALA A 343 49.60 9.83 22.38
C ALA A 343 49.06 9.88 23.82
#